data_AF-A0A842QGP5-F1
#
_entry.id   AF-A0A842QGP5-F1
#
_cell.length_a   1.000
_cell.length_b   1.000
_cell.length_c   1.000
_cell.angle_alpha   90.00
_cell.angle_beta   90.00
_cell.angle_gamma   90.00
#
_symmetry.space_group_name_H-M   'P 1'
#
loop_
_entity.id
_entity.type
_entity.pdbx_description
1 polymer ?
#
loop_
_entity_poly.entity_id
_entity_poly.type
_entity_poly.pdbx_seq_one_letter_code
_entity_poly.pdbx_strand_id
1 'polypeptide(L)'
;MNTKEPRFIAPVLLERYEDFKEFASKAAVITYSTEYFDSPFLDDSKRLRRLILHAVGVEMDGFPMSFKYVFEYGDLMSGSTGWDEQTSEADRRMRSMLEHLQAEYNLIKGTVETPQHSWKRLAVAKS
;
A
#
# COMPACT_ATOMS: atom_id res chain seq x y z
N MET A 1 -28.06 -25.39 -5.60
CA MET A 1 -26.63 -25.15 -5.34
C MET A 1 -26.45 -23.66 -5.17
N ASN A 2 -26.17 -23.19 -3.95
CA ASN A 2 -26.01 -21.78 -3.67
C ASN A 2 -24.58 -21.39 -4.05
N THR A 3 -24.37 -20.89 -5.27
CA THR A 3 -23.11 -20.30 -5.70
C THR A 3 -22.87 -19.09 -4.81
N LYS A 4 -22.11 -19.28 -3.72
CA LYS A 4 -21.59 -18.17 -2.92
C LYS A 4 -20.72 -17.35 -3.86
N GLU A 5 -21.27 -16.29 -4.42
CA GLU A 5 -20.48 -15.27 -5.10
C GLU A 5 -19.36 -14.86 -4.14
N PRO A 6 -18.09 -14.83 -4.58
CA PRO A 6 -17.01 -14.37 -3.75
C PRO A 6 -17.31 -12.93 -3.35
N ARG A 7 -17.71 -12.73 -2.09
CA ARG A 7 -17.91 -11.39 -1.54
C ARG A 7 -16.54 -10.74 -1.47
N PHE A 8 -16.31 -9.77 -2.36
CA PHE A 8 -15.13 -8.95 -2.31
C PHE A 8 -15.17 -8.11 -1.02
N ILE A 9 -14.20 -8.30 -0.14
CA ILE A 9 -13.98 -7.45 1.03
C ILE A 9 -12.88 -6.46 0.64
N ALA A 10 -13.20 -5.18 0.65
CA ALA A 10 -12.21 -4.14 0.39
C ALA A 10 -11.09 -4.21 1.44
N PRO A 11 -9.83 -4.00 1.04
CA PRO A 11 -8.73 -4.03 1.99
C PRO A 11 -8.86 -2.89 3.00
N VAL A 12 -8.55 -3.19 4.26
CA VAL A 12 -8.46 -2.19 5.32
C VAL A 12 -7.22 -1.34 5.08
N LEU A 13 -7.38 -0.03 4.93
CA LEU A 13 -6.26 0.91 4.79
C LEU A 13 -5.66 1.17 6.16
N LEU A 14 -4.35 0.98 6.26
CA LEU A 14 -3.54 1.25 7.45
C LEU A 14 -2.76 2.54 7.24
N GLU A 15 -2.68 3.35 8.29
CA GLU A 15 -1.97 4.64 8.26
C GLU A 15 -0.49 4.51 8.64
N ARG A 16 -0.13 3.43 9.34
CA ARG A 16 1.22 3.22 9.87
C ARG A 16 1.83 1.94 9.35
N TYR A 17 3.12 2.00 9.06
CA TYR A 17 3.87 0.84 8.61
C TYR A 17 4.01 -0.23 9.71
N GLU A 18 4.07 0.19 10.98
CA GLU A 18 4.15 -0.76 12.09
C GLU A 18 2.91 -1.65 12.15
N ASP A 19 1.72 -1.06 12.02
CA ASP A 19 0.46 -1.80 11.99
C ASP A 19 0.45 -2.77 10.80
N PHE A 20 0.95 -2.34 9.63
CA PHE A 20 1.07 -3.22 8.47
C PHE A 20 1.94 -4.45 8.75
N LYS A 21 3.07 -4.29 9.44
CA LYS A 21 3.95 -5.41 9.79
C LYS A 21 3.27 -6.45 10.68
N GLU A 22 2.39 -6.02 11.59
CA GLU A 22 1.63 -6.95 12.43
C GLU A 22 0.73 -7.86 11.59
N PHE A 23 0.07 -7.33 10.56
CA PHE A 23 -0.76 -8.12 9.65
C PHE A 23 0.06 -8.89 8.61
N ALA A 24 1.18 -8.34 8.16
CA ALA A 24 2.13 -9.00 7.25
C ALA A 24 2.58 -10.37 7.80
N SER A 25 2.85 -10.45 9.11
CA SER A 25 3.25 -11.70 9.77
C SER A 25 2.21 -12.82 9.74
N LYS A 26 0.94 -12.46 9.50
CA LYS A 26 -0.20 -13.38 9.44
C LYS A 26 -0.73 -13.57 8.02
N ALA A 27 -0.15 -12.88 7.04
CA ALA A 27 -0.61 -12.91 5.66
C ALA A 27 -0.15 -14.19 4.97
N ALA A 28 -1.01 -14.72 4.10
CA ALA A 28 -0.62 -15.80 3.21
C ALA A 28 0.40 -15.32 2.17
N VAL A 29 0.25 -14.08 1.71
CA VAL A 29 1.17 -13.43 0.77
C VAL A 29 1.17 -11.93 0.96
N ILE A 30 2.32 -11.31 0.71
CA ILE A 30 2.45 -9.86 0.63
C ILE A 30 2.70 -9.49 -0.82
N THR A 31 1.94 -8.53 -1.35
CA THR A 31 2.20 -7.96 -2.67
C THR A 31 2.61 -6.50 -2.55
N TYR A 32 3.44 -6.05 -3.48
CA TYR A 32 3.81 -4.65 -3.57
C TYR A 32 3.82 -4.13 -5.00
N SER A 33 3.51 -2.84 -5.13
CA SER A 33 3.66 -2.10 -6.37
C SER A 33 4.27 -0.73 -6.09
N THR A 34 4.97 -0.20 -7.10
CA THR A 34 5.67 1.08 -7.00
C THR A 34 5.22 2.02 -8.10
N GLU A 35 5.08 3.30 -7.76
CA GLU A 35 4.95 4.38 -8.73
C GLU A 35 6.22 5.22 -8.68
N TYR A 36 6.72 5.61 -9.85
CA TYR A 36 7.88 6.49 -9.99
C TYR A 36 7.41 7.90 -10.34
N PHE A 37 8.26 8.89 -10.12
CA PHE A 37 8.02 10.21 -10.69
C PHE A 37 8.06 10.13 -12.22
N ASP A 38 7.17 10.87 -12.87
CA ASP A 38 7.16 11.03 -14.32
C ASP A 38 7.10 12.53 -14.58
N SER A 39 8.28 13.14 -14.71
CA SER A 39 8.43 14.58 -14.96
C SER A 39 9.21 14.80 -16.25
N PRO A 40 8.68 15.58 -17.21
CA PRO A 40 9.44 15.98 -18.39
C PRO A 40 10.48 17.08 -18.08
N PHE A 41 10.50 17.61 -16.85
CA PHE A 41 11.35 18.74 -16.46
C PHE A 41 12.46 18.36 -15.47
N LEU A 42 12.38 17.16 -14.88
CA LEU A 42 13.32 16.68 -13.87
C LEU A 42 13.88 15.33 -14.34
N ASP A 43 15.17 15.10 -14.13
CA ASP A 43 15.81 13.81 -14.45
C ASP A 43 15.58 12.81 -13.30
N ASP A 44 14.31 12.58 -12.96
CA ASP A 44 13.85 11.90 -11.74
C ASP A 44 13.00 10.64 -12.00
N SER A 45 12.88 10.23 -13.27
CA SER A 45 12.12 9.04 -13.71
C SER A 45 12.48 7.71 -13.02
N LYS A 46 13.60 7.67 -12.28
CA LYS A 46 14.07 6.51 -11.52
C LYS A 46 13.78 6.56 -10.03
N ARG A 47 13.26 7.68 -9.50
CA ARG A 47 12.98 7.86 -8.07
C ARG A 47 11.57 7.38 -7.72
N LEU A 48 11.45 6.63 -6.62
CA LEU A 48 10.16 6.15 -6.15
C LEU A 48 9.30 7.31 -5.59
N ARG A 49 8.08 7.42 -6.11
CA ARG A 49 7.06 8.38 -5.65
C ARG A 49 6.14 7.76 -4.61
N ARG A 50 5.74 6.51 -4.82
CA ARG A 50 4.78 5.80 -3.98
C ARG A 50 5.14 4.32 -3.91
N LEU A 51 5.04 3.76 -2.71
CA LEU A 51 5.07 2.33 -2.46
C LEU A 51 3.71 1.89 -1.91
N ILE A 52 3.08 0.93 -2.56
CA ILE A 52 1.80 0.35 -2.14
C ILE A 52 2.07 -1.09 -1.71
N LEU A 53 1.70 -1.42 -0.48
CA LEU A 53 1.83 -2.76 0.10
C LEU A 53 0.45 -3.34 0.38
N HIS A 54 0.30 -4.64 0.13
CA HIS A 54 -0.92 -5.40 0.44
C HIS A 54 -0.57 -6.69 1.16
N ALA A 55 -1.10 -6.88 2.36
CA ALA A 55 -1.11 -8.17 3.06
C ALA A 55 -2.42 -8.87 2.73
N VAL A 56 -2.35 -10.05 2.10
CA VAL A 56 -3.50 -10.78 1.56
C VAL A 56 -3.70 -12.09 2.31
N GLY A 57 -4.97 -12.41 2.59
CA GLY A 57 -5.34 -13.69 3.19
C GLY A 57 -5.01 -13.77 4.68
N VAL A 58 -5.13 -12.64 5.40
CA VAL A 58 -4.99 -12.60 6.85
C VAL A 58 -6.29 -13.10 7.48
N GLU A 59 -6.25 -14.22 8.21
CA GLU A 59 -7.45 -14.77 8.84
C GLU A 59 -7.84 -13.96 10.10
N MET A 60 -9.08 -13.45 10.13
CA MET A 60 -9.67 -12.78 11.28
C MET A 60 -11.10 -13.27 11.47
N ASP A 61 -11.41 -13.79 12.67
CA ASP A 61 -12.73 -14.31 13.04
C ASP A 61 -13.33 -15.30 12.00
N GLY A 62 -12.47 -16.11 11.39
CA GLY A 62 -12.84 -17.10 10.36
C GLY A 62 -13.08 -16.52 8.95
N PHE A 63 -12.73 -15.25 8.72
CA PHE A 63 -12.83 -14.59 7.41
C PHE A 63 -11.45 -14.16 6.90
N PRO A 64 -11.14 -14.39 5.61
CA PRO A 64 -9.92 -13.88 5.01
C PRO A 64 -10.04 -12.37 4.76
N MET A 65 -9.19 -11.61 5.42
CA MET A 65 -9.08 -10.15 5.31
C MET A 65 -7.85 -9.77 4.48
N SER A 66 -7.87 -8.54 3.95
CA SER A 66 -6.72 -7.93 3.30
C SER A 66 -6.45 -6.56 3.91
N PHE A 67 -5.17 -6.20 4.01
CA PHE A 67 -4.73 -4.94 4.58
C PHE A 67 -3.82 -4.22 3.59
N LYS A 68 -3.97 -2.90 3.49
CA LYS A 68 -3.23 -2.06 2.56
C LYS A 68 -2.47 -1.00 3.33
N TYR A 69 -1.20 -0.79 2.98
CA TYR A 69 -0.42 0.36 3.43
C TYR A 69 0.10 1.12 2.23
N VAL A 70 0.06 2.44 2.28
CA VAL A 70 0.60 3.31 1.22
C VAL A 70 1.61 4.23 1.87
N PHE A 71 2.82 4.23 1.32
CA PHE A 71 3.86 5.20 1.64
C PHE A 71 4.03 6.11 0.43
N GLU A 72 3.84 7.40 0.62
CA GLU A 72 4.02 8.43 -0.40
C GLU A 72 5.23 9.28 -0.07
N TYR A 73 5.91 9.79 -1.10
CA TYR A 73 6.99 10.76 -0.96
C TYR A 73 6.62 11.93 -0.02
N GLY A 74 5.37 12.40 -0.09
CA GLY A 74 4.86 13.51 0.73
C GLY A 74 4.81 13.22 2.24
N ASP A 75 4.92 11.95 2.66
CA ASP A 75 4.85 11.57 4.07
C ASP A 75 6.10 11.99 4.86
N LEU A 76 7.19 12.36 4.17
CA LEU A 76 8.45 12.79 4.77
C LEU A 76 8.66 14.31 4.78
N MET A 77 7.64 15.10 4.43
CA MET A 77 7.77 16.55 4.30
C MET A 77 8.13 17.21 5.64
N SER A 78 9.42 17.41 5.90
CA SER A 78 9.92 18.41 6.83
C SER A 78 10.18 19.68 6.03
N GLY A 79 9.60 20.80 6.46
CA GLY A 79 9.51 22.03 5.68
C GLY A 79 10.82 22.76 5.37
N SER A 80 12.00 22.11 5.45
CA SER A 80 13.31 22.75 5.31
C SER A 80 14.33 22.01 4.45
N THR A 81 14.01 20.88 3.85
CA THR A 81 14.95 20.09 3.01
C THR A 81 14.69 20.28 1.52
N GLY A 82 15.76 20.21 0.71
CA GLY A 82 15.66 20.35 -0.75
C GLY A 82 15.02 19.13 -1.41
N TRP A 83 14.48 19.31 -2.61
CA TRP A 83 13.82 18.26 -3.41
C TRP A 83 14.65 16.96 -3.52
N ASP A 84 15.94 17.09 -3.86
CA ASP A 84 16.81 15.92 -4.05
C ASP A 84 17.04 15.15 -2.75
N GLU A 85 17.17 15.85 -1.63
CA GLU A 85 17.39 15.24 -0.32
C GLU A 85 16.13 14.48 0.13
N GLN A 86 14.98 15.12 0.03
CA GLN A 86 13.69 14.51 0.37
C GLN A 86 13.43 13.27 -0.49
N THR A 87 13.63 13.36 -1.81
CA THR A 87 13.29 12.25 -2.72
C THR A 87 14.26 11.09 -2.55
N SER A 88 15.54 11.38 -2.25
CA SER A 88 16.52 10.35 -1.91
C SER A 88 16.17 9.65 -0.61
N GLU A 89 15.72 10.39 0.41
CA GLU A 89 15.33 9.81 1.70
C GLU A 89 14.06 8.96 1.58
N ALA A 90 13.06 9.41 0.82
CA ALA A 90 11.87 8.63 0.51
C ALA A 90 12.21 7.33 -0.22
N ASP A 91 13.03 7.41 -1.27
CA ASP A 91 13.48 6.26 -2.04
C ASP A 91 14.26 5.27 -1.15
N ARG A 92 15.19 5.77 -0.32
CA ARG A 92 15.95 4.97 0.66
C ARG A 92 15.01 4.25 1.64
N ARG A 93 14.02 4.95 2.18
CA ARG A 93 13.06 4.38 3.13
C ARG A 93 12.17 3.33 2.49
N MET A 94 11.63 3.60 1.31
CA MET A 94 10.82 2.62 0.55
C MET A 94 11.62 1.36 0.22
N ARG A 95 12.90 1.50 -0.19
CA ARG A 95 13.78 0.34 -0.44
C ARG A 95 14.05 -0.45 0.84
N SER A 96 14.38 0.24 1.92
CA SER A 96 14.62 -0.39 3.22
C SER A 96 13.39 -1.19 3.71
N MET A 97 12.18 -0.67 3.50
CA MET A 97 10.94 -1.41 3.78
C MET A 97 10.80 -2.68 2.91
N LEU A 98 11.06 -2.58 1.62
CA LEU A 98 10.99 -3.74 0.71
C LEU A 98 12.03 -4.81 1.06
N GLU A 99 13.26 -4.41 1.37
CA GLU A 99 14.34 -5.32 1.80
C GLU A 99 13.96 -6.05 3.09
N HIS A 100 13.41 -5.31 4.07
CA HIS A 100 12.90 -5.89 5.31
C HIS A 100 11.80 -6.92 5.02
N LEU A 101 10.79 -6.55 4.23
CA LEU A 101 9.69 -7.46 3.92
C LEU A 101 10.14 -8.68 3.12
N GLN A 102 11.09 -8.53 2.21
CA GLN A 102 11.64 -9.62 1.40
C GLN A 102 12.46 -10.60 2.24
N ALA A 103 13.11 -10.11 3.31
CA ALA A 103 13.89 -10.95 4.21
C ALA A 103 13.00 -11.81 5.13
N GLU A 104 11.81 -11.32 5.49
CA GLU A 104 10.95 -11.96 6.51
C GLU A 104 9.72 -12.66 5.95
N TYR A 105 9.24 -12.28 4.76
CA TYR A 105 7.94 -12.71 4.25
C TYR A 105 7.97 -13.13 2.78
N ASN A 106 6.89 -13.79 2.34
CA ASN A 106 6.66 -14.08 0.93
C ASN A 106 6.17 -12.83 0.20
N LEU A 107 7.14 -12.01 -0.24
CA LEU A 107 6.91 -10.75 -0.95
C LEU A 107 6.92 -10.95 -2.46
N ILE A 108 5.83 -10.57 -3.12
CA ILE A 108 5.66 -10.65 -4.58
C ILE A 108 5.45 -9.26 -5.16
N LYS A 109 6.13 -8.95 -6.26
CA LYS A 109 5.86 -7.73 -7.02
C LYS A 109 4.56 -7.90 -7.82
N GLY A 110 3.57 -7.05 -7.58
CA GLY A 110 2.29 -7.09 -8.26
C GLY A 110 1.25 -6.18 -7.62
N THR A 111 0.19 -5.88 -8.38
CA THR A 111 -0.97 -5.10 -7.92
C THR A 111 -2.13 -6.03 -7.62
N VAL A 112 -2.82 -5.80 -6.51
CA VAL A 112 -4.13 -6.40 -6.26
C VAL A 112 -5.17 -5.42 -6.79
N GLU A 113 -5.82 -5.77 -7.89
CA GLU A 113 -6.94 -5.00 -8.42
C GLU A 113 -8.10 -5.06 -7.44
N THR A 114 -8.35 -3.94 -6.75
CA THR A 114 -9.58 -3.76 -5.99
C THR A 114 -10.61 -3.16 -6.94
N PRO A 115 -11.77 -3.82 -7.18
CA PRO A 115 -12.85 -3.22 -7.94
C PRO A 115 -13.16 -1.83 -7.36
N GLN A 116 -13.17 -0.81 -8.20
CA GLN A 116 -13.63 0.53 -7.83
C GLN A 116 -15.15 0.45 -7.57
N HIS A 117 -15.55 -0.02 -6.39
CA HIS A 117 -16.89 0.27 -5.90
C HIS A 117 -16.96 1.77 -5.66
N SER A 118 -17.73 2.48 -6.48
CA SER A 118 -17.96 3.90 -6.41
C SER A 118 -18.54 4.28 -5.04
N TRP A 119 -17.73 4.84 -4.15
CA TRP A 119 -18.19 5.40 -2.87
C TRP A 119 -19.08 6.66 -3.02
N LYS A 120 -19.51 6.99 -4.25
CA LYS A 120 -20.53 8.02 -4.49
C LYS A 120 -21.92 7.45 -4.13
N ARG A 121 -22.42 7.85 -2.96
CA ARG A 121 -23.85 7.98 -2.53
C ARG A 121 -24.22 7.27 -1.23
N LEU A 122 -23.52 7.54 -0.12
CA LEU A 122 -24.14 7.44 1.21
C LEU A 122 -23.95 8.67 2.09
N ALA A 123 -23.44 9.79 1.55
CA ALA A 123 -23.61 11.08 2.20
C ALA A 123 -24.95 11.69 1.77
N VAL A 124 -25.77 12.00 2.77
CA VAL A 124 -27.05 12.75 2.74
C VAL A 124 -28.31 11.94 2.42
N ALA A 125 -28.76 11.20 3.45
CA ALA A 125 -30.19 11.15 3.77
C ALA A 125 -30.36 11.65 5.21
N LYS A 126 -30.32 12.99 5.36
CA LYS A 126 -31.06 13.69 6.41
C LYS A 126 -31.95 14.69 5.71
N SER A 127 -33.24 14.37 5.66
CA SER A 127 -34.35 15.31 5.57
C SER A 127 -35.39 14.87 6.59
#